data_AF-A0A951Z191-F1
#
_entry.id   AF-A0A951Z191-F1
#
_cell.length_a   1.000
_cell.length_b   1.000
_cell.length_c   1.000
_cell.angle_alpha   90.00
_cell.angle_beta   90.00
_cell.angle_gamma   90.00
#
_symmetry.space_group_name_H-M   'P 1'
#
loop_
_entity.id
_entity.type
_entity.pdbx_description
1 polymer ?
#
loop_
_entity_poly.entity_id
_entity_poly.type
_entity_poly.pdbx_seq_one_letter_code
_entity_poly.pdbx_strand_id
1 'polypeptide(L)'
;MVTATFRFYEELNDFLAPERRKQAFSAPCARAATVKHMIEALGVPHTEVELILVNGESVGFDRLLADGDRVAVYPKFEALDVTPLLRLREQPLRETRFVADAHLGGLAHLLRMAGFDTLYRNDFDDREIVALAVADGRIVLTRDRELLKLRELT
;
A
#
# COMPACT_ATOMS: atom_id res chain seq x y z
N MET A 1 29.29 -15.77 7.33
CA MET A 1 27.86 -15.78 6.98
C MET A 1 27.08 -15.90 8.27
N VAL A 2 25.91 -15.28 8.33
CA VAL A 2 24.93 -15.47 9.40
C VAL A 2 23.69 -16.12 8.78
N THR A 3 22.89 -16.84 9.56
CA THR A 3 21.65 -17.44 9.08
C THR A 3 20.47 -16.76 9.77
N ALA A 4 19.52 -16.25 8.99
CA ALA A 4 18.30 -15.64 9.51
C ALA A 4 17.08 -16.39 8.96
N THR A 5 16.00 -16.43 9.73
CA THR A 5 14.72 -17.04 9.35
C THR A 5 13.76 -15.95 8.89
N PHE A 6 13.23 -16.07 7.67
CA PHE A 6 12.30 -15.10 7.09
C PHE A 6 10.88 -15.66 7.02
N ARG A 7 9.89 -14.79 7.23
CA ARG A 7 8.47 -15.03 6.94
C ARG A 7 7.89 -13.80 6.25
N PHE A 8 7.35 -13.98 5.05
CA PHE A 8 6.71 -12.93 4.25
C PHE A 8 5.20 -13.10 4.30
N TYR A 9 4.44 -12.05 4.62
CA TYR A 9 2.98 -12.14 4.78
C TYR A 9 2.22 -11.73 3.51
N GLU A 10 0.98 -12.22 3.40
CA GLU A 10 0.03 -11.91 2.31
C GLU A 10 0.65 -11.88 0.90
N GLU A 11 0.46 -10.78 0.17
CA GLU A 11 0.81 -10.60 -1.25
C GLU A 11 2.32 -10.73 -1.49
N LEU A 12 3.15 -10.52 -0.46
CA LEU A 12 4.60 -10.69 -0.59
C LEU A 12 5.00 -12.13 -0.95
N ASN A 13 4.13 -13.11 -0.70
CA ASN A 13 4.37 -14.49 -1.08
C ASN A 13 4.35 -14.72 -2.58
N ASP A 14 3.73 -13.84 -3.36
CA ASP A 14 3.64 -14.01 -4.82
C ASP A 14 5.00 -13.83 -5.51
N PHE A 15 5.92 -13.08 -4.87
CA PHE A 15 7.30 -12.91 -5.33
C PHE A 15 8.22 -14.08 -4.99
N LEU A 16 7.82 -14.98 -4.09
CA LEU A 16 8.66 -16.09 -3.63
C LEU A 16 8.46 -17.35 -4.48
N ALA A 17 9.48 -18.21 -4.50
CA ALA A 17 9.37 -19.57 -5.03
C ALA A 17 8.25 -20.35 -4.30
N PRO A 18 7.46 -21.20 -4.99
CA PRO A 18 6.29 -21.87 -4.43
C PRO A 18 6.54 -22.60 -3.10
N GLU A 19 7.72 -23.19 -2.94
CA GLU A 19 8.12 -23.97 -1.77
C GLU A 19 8.43 -23.11 -0.54
N ARG A 20 8.57 -21.79 -0.72
CA ARG A 20 8.86 -20.82 0.35
C ARG A 20 7.64 -19.99 0.76
N ARG A 21 6.53 -20.11 0.02
CA ARG A 21 5.32 -19.33 0.26
C ARG A 21 4.63 -19.76 1.55
N LYS A 22 4.07 -18.77 2.26
CA LYS A 22 3.21 -18.89 3.44
C LYS A 22 3.85 -19.65 4.62
N GLN A 23 5.18 -19.80 4.62
CA GLN A 23 5.92 -20.48 5.67
C GLN A 23 7.20 -19.73 6.03
N ALA A 24 7.76 -20.06 7.19
CA ALA A 24 9.06 -19.55 7.60
C ALA A 24 10.16 -20.43 6.99
N PHE A 25 11.25 -19.81 6.53
CA PHE A 25 12.41 -20.53 6.00
C PHE A 25 13.71 -19.81 6.35
N SER A 26 14.78 -20.58 6.52
CA SER A 26 16.11 -20.02 6.83
C SER A 26 16.86 -19.69 5.55
N ALA A 27 17.55 -18.55 5.55
CA ALA A 27 18.38 -18.08 4.45
C ALA A 27 19.78 -17.68 4.95
N PRO A 28 20.86 -18.12 4.29
CA PRO A 28 22.20 -17.63 4.58
C PRO A 28 22.33 -16.18 4.12
N CYS A 29 22.91 -15.36 4.97
CA CYS A 29 23.12 -13.93 4.77
C CYS A 29 24.62 -13.60 4.85
N ALA A 30 25.06 -12.62 4.07
CA ALA A 30 26.40 -12.07 4.24
C ALA A 30 26.54 -11.45 5.64
N ARG A 31 27.76 -11.41 6.18
CA ARG A 31 28.03 -11.01 7.59
C ARG A 31 27.64 -9.56 7.91
N ALA A 32 27.41 -8.74 6.89
CA ALA A 32 26.94 -7.35 6.99
C ALA A 32 25.76 -7.09 6.05
N ALA A 33 24.96 -8.12 5.75
CA ALA A 33 23.75 -7.93 4.95
C ALA A 33 22.72 -7.14 5.74
N THR A 34 22.16 -6.10 5.12
CA THR A 34 20.99 -5.39 5.65
C THR A 34 19.73 -6.21 5.39
N VAL A 35 18.68 -5.93 6.14
CA VAL A 35 17.35 -6.53 5.90
C VAL A 35 16.89 -6.24 4.48
N LYS A 36 17.03 -5.00 3.99
CA LYS A 36 16.66 -4.63 2.61
C LYS A 36 17.34 -5.53 1.58
N HIS A 37 18.66 -5.67 1.69
CA HIS A 37 19.43 -6.44 0.73
C HIS A 37 18.95 -7.90 0.69
N MET A 38 18.65 -8.49 1.85
CA MET A 38 18.14 -9.86 1.90
C MET A 38 16.70 -9.98 1.39
N ILE A 39 15.83 -9.03 1.67
CA ILE A 39 14.45 -8.99 1.13
C ILE A 39 14.50 -8.98 -0.41
N GLU A 40 15.31 -8.10 -0.99
CA GLU A 40 15.47 -8.00 -2.45
C GLU A 40 16.14 -9.24 -3.04
N ALA A 41 17.16 -9.80 -2.37
CA ALA A 41 17.83 -11.03 -2.81
C ALA A 41 16.90 -12.26 -2.77
N LEU A 42 15.86 -12.22 -1.92
CA LEU A 42 14.81 -13.25 -1.86
C LEU A 42 13.71 -13.04 -2.91
N GLY A 43 13.76 -11.93 -3.66
CA GLY A 43 12.88 -11.63 -4.79
C GLY A 43 11.79 -10.60 -4.50
N VAL A 44 11.64 -10.15 -3.25
CA VAL A 44 10.58 -9.21 -2.86
C VAL A 44 11.09 -7.78 -3.05
N PRO A 45 10.41 -6.93 -3.85
CA PRO A 45 10.77 -5.52 -3.97
C PRO A 45 10.52 -4.80 -2.64
N HIS A 46 11.49 -4.02 -2.15
CA HIS A 46 11.34 -3.28 -0.89
C HIS A 46 10.21 -2.25 -0.93
N THR A 47 9.78 -1.81 -2.11
CA THR A 47 8.64 -0.89 -2.31
C THR A 47 7.30 -1.49 -1.94
N GLU A 48 7.19 -2.82 -1.92
CA GLU A 48 5.98 -3.54 -1.53
C GLU A 48 5.90 -3.79 -0.02
N VAL A 49 6.96 -3.47 0.73
CA VAL A 49 7.09 -3.73 2.17
C VAL A 49 6.74 -2.49 2.98
N GLU A 50 5.79 -2.62 3.92
CA GLU A 50 5.41 -1.52 4.82
C GLU A 50 5.98 -1.70 6.24
N LEU A 51 6.05 -2.93 6.75
CA LEU A 51 6.52 -3.21 8.10
C LEU A 51 7.49 -4.40 8.13
N ILE A 52 8.60 -4.21 8.84
CA ILE A 52 9.59 -5.24 9.13
C ILE A 52 9.68 -5.39 10.64
N LEU A 53 9.58 -6.63 11.12
CA LEU A 53 9.89 -6.99 12.50
C LEU A 53 11.10 -7.90 12.54
N VAL A 54 12.11 -7.55 13.35
CA VAL A 54 13.23 -8.44 13.68
C VAL A 54 13.10 -8.83 15.15
N ASN A 55 12.91 -10.11 15.42
CA ASN A 55 12.69 -10.66 16.76
C ASN A 55 11.52 -9.98 17.52
N GLY A 56 10.52 -9.48 16.79
CA GLY A 56 9.35 -8.79 17.34
C GLY A 56 9.49 -7.27 17.45
N GLU A 57 10.66 -6.71 17.20
CA GLU A 57 10.89 -5.26 17.20
C GLU A 57 10.75 -4.67 15.80
N SER A 58 10.04 -3.55 15.67
CA SER A 58 9.94 -2.82 14.41
C SER A 58 11.28 -2.16 14.06
N VAL A 59 11.75 -2.42 12.84
CA VAL A 59 13.05 -1.91 12.37
C VAL A 59 12.94 -1.35 10.96
N GLY A 60 13.90 -0.48 10.61
CA GLY A 60 14.08 0.01 9.25
C GLY A 60 14.87 -0.96 8.36
N PHE A 61 14.88 -0.65 7.07
CA PHE A 61 15.57 -1.39 6.01
C PHE A 61 17.09 -1.55 6.22
N ASP A 62 17.73 -0.60 6.91
CA ASP A 62 19.18 -0.55 7.11
C ASP A 62 19.68 -1.45 8.26
N ARG A 63 18.78 -2.11 9.00
CA ARG A 63 19.14 -3.01 10.08
C ARG A 63 20.02 -4.14 9.55
N LEU A 64 21.20 -4.31 10.14
CA LEU A 64 22.08 -5.46 9.85
C LEU A 64 21.50 -6.74 10.48
N LEU A 65 21.59 -7.85 9.76
CA LEU A 65 21.14 -9.16 10.27
C LEU A 65 22.21 -9.81 11.15
N ALA A 66 21.77 -10.37 12.27
CA ALA A 66 22.56 -11.23 13.14
C ALA A 66 22.22 -12.71 12.92
N ASP A 67 23.08 -13.58 13.42
CA ASP A 67 22.84 -15.03 13.36
C ASP A 67 21.67 -15.41 14.27
N GLY A 68 20.71 -16.17 13.73
CA GLY A 68 19.50 -16.59 14.42
C GLY A 68 18.34 -15.58 14.36
N ASP A 69 18.50 -14.42 13.72
CA ASP A 69 17.43 -13.42 13.62
C ASP A 69 16.17 -13.99 12.96
N ARG A 70 15.01 -13.63 13.51
CA ARG A 70 13.71 -13.92 12.91
C ARG A 70 13.13 -12.65 12.31
N VAL A 71 12.98 -12.65 10.99
CA VAL A 71 12.53 -11.51 10.20
C VAL A 71 11.11 -11.77 9.70
N ALA A 72 10.13 -10.99 10.18
CA ALA A 72 8.79 -10.97 9.64
C ALA A 72 8.61 -9.72 8.75
N VAL A 73 8.13 -9.93 7.53
CA VAL A 73 7.99 -8.89 6.52
C VAL A 73 6.53 -8.80 6.09
N TYR A 74 5.94 -7.63 6.28
CA TYR A 74 4.53 -7.36 6.00
C TYR A 74 4.39 -6.42 4.80
N PRO A 75 3.46 -6.72 3.88
CA PRO A 75 3.11 -5.80 2.81
C PRO A 75 2.41 -4.57 3.37
N LYS A 76 2.07 -3.65 2.46
CA LYS A 76 1.13 -2.58 2.77
C LYS A 76 -0.17 -3.16 3.33
N PHE A 77 -0.59 -2.69 4.50
CA PHE A 77 -1.85 -3.06 5.10
C PHE A 77 -2.99 -2.48 4.25
N GLU A 78 -3.58 -3.32 3.41
CA GLU A 78 -4.81 -2.98 2.73
C GLU A 78 -6.02 -3.14 3.66
N ALA A 79 -7.10 -2.42 3.37
CA ALA A 79 -8.36 -2.60 4.08
C ALA A 79 -8.88 -4.03 3.86
N LEU A 80 -9.22 -4.72 4.94
CA LEU A 80 -9.87 -6.04 4.88
C LEU A 80 -11.17 -5.95 4.06
N ASP A 81 -11.28 -6.76 3.01
CA ASP A 81 -12.54 -6.95 2.31
C ASP A 81 -13.52 -7.76 3.17
N VAL A 82 -14.35 -7.03 3.91
CA VAL A 82 -15.41 -7.58 4.75
C VAL A 82 -16.72 -7.78 4.00
N THR A 83 -16.77 -7.48 2.69
CA THR A 83 -17.98 -7.58 1.87
C THR A 83 -18.69 -8.93 2.01
N PRO A 84 -17.99 -10.09 1.98
CA PRO A 84 -18.65 -11.40 2.14
C PRO A 84 -19.26 -11.63 3.54
N LEU A 85 -18.76 -10.92 4.55
CA LEU A 85 -19.06 -11.12 5.96
C LEU A 85 -20.05 -10.08 6.51
N LEU A 86 -20.39 -9.06 5.72
CA LEU A 86 -21.31 -8.00 6.14
C LEU A 86 -22.73 -8.56 6.40
N ARG A 87 -23.24 -8.27 7.60
CA ARG A 87 -24.61 -8.60 8.03
C ARG A 87 -25.36 -7.41 8.64
N LEU A 88 -24.64 -6.35 9.01
CA LEU A 88 -25.19 -5.16 9.67
C LEU A 88 -25.72 -4.10 8.70
N ARG A 89 -25.30 -4.14 7.43
CA ARG A 89 -25.64 -3.17 6.38
C ARG A 89 -25.25 -3.75 5.02
N GLU A 90 -25.74 -3.14 3.95
CA GLU A 90 -25.50 -3.61 2.58
C GLU A 90 -24.08 -3.36 2.06
N GLN A 91 -23.37 -2.33 2.57
CA GLN A 91 -22.01 -1.99 2.13
C GLN A 91 -21.12 -1.53 3.30
N PRO A 92 -19.79 -1.71 3.23
CA PRO A 92 -18.87 -1.23 4.26
C PRO A 92 -19.06 0.26 4.60
N LEU A 93 -18.68 0.66 5.81
CA LEU A 93 -18.81 2.05 6.30
C LEU A 93 -18.09 3.12 5.46
N ARG A 94 -17.13 2.73 4.62
CA ARG A 94 -16.37 3.66 3.79
C ARG A 94 -17.16 3.98 2.53
N GLU A 95 -17.71 5.18 2.46
CA GLU A 95 -18.18 5.76 1.21
C GLU A 95 -16.98 6.41 0.52
N THR A 96 -16.47 5.77 -0.54
CA THR A 96 -15.41 6.35 -1.35
C THR A 96 -16.01 7.42 -2.26
N ARG A 97 -15.66 8.68 -2.00
CA ARG A 97 -16.12 9.84 -2.77
C ARG A 97 -14.94 10.44 -3.53
N PHE A 98 -15.17 10.84 -4.77
CA PHE A 98 -14.15 11.38 -5.67
C PHE A 98 -14.45 12.83 -6.07
N VAL A 99 -13.40 13.58 -6.37
CA VAL A 99 -13.44 14.80 -7.16
C VAL A 99 -12.42 14.67 -8.29
N ALA A 100 -12.87 14.76 -9.54
CA ALA A 100 -12.04 14.58 -10.72
C ALA A 100 -11.67 15.93 -11.34
N ASP A 101 -10.40 16.07 -11.74
CA ASP A 101 -9.92 17.23 -12.49
C ASP A 101 -10.62 17.37 -13.86
N ALA A 102 -10.52 18.56 -14.45
CA ALA A 102 -11.14 18.88 -15.74
C ALA A 102 -10.65 17.99 -16.91
N HIS A 103 -9.49 17.35 -16.79
CA HIS A 103 -8.92 16.47 -17.82
C HIS A 103 -9.43 15.03 -17.74
N LEU A 104 -10.17 14.69 -16.68
CA LEU A 104 -10.62 13.33 -16.37
C LEU A 104 -12.12 13.10 -16.59
N GLY A 105 -12.78 13.90 -17.42
CA GLY A 105 -14.23 13.78 -17.67
C GLY A 105 -14.70 12.39 -18.10
N GLY A 106 -13.92 11.70 -18.93
CA GLY A 106 -14.23 10.31 -19.31
C GLY A 106 -14.19 9.34 -18.13
N LEU A 107 -13.21 9.48 -17.24
CA LEU A 107 -13.10 8.66 -16.03
C LEU A 107 -14.21 8.99 -15.03
N ALA A 108 -14.49 10.27 -14.82
CA ALA A 108 -15.58 10.72 -13.96
C ALA A 108 -16.93 10.15 -14.41
N HIS A 109 -17.15 10.07 -15.72
CA HIS A 109 -18.35 9.46 -16.28
C HIS A 109 -18.43 7.96 -15.96
N LEU A 110 -17.36 7.19 -16.19
CA LEU A 110 -17.31 5.76 -15.89
C LEU A 110 -17.53 5.47 -14.40
N LEU A 111 -16.93 6.28 -13.51
CA LEU A 111 -17.11 6.14 -12.06
C LEU A 111 -18.55 6.38 -11.61
N ARG A 112 -19.22 7.40 -12.17
CA ARG A 112 -20.65 7.63 -11.91
C ARG A 112 -21.52 6.47 -12.40
N MET A 113 -21.21 5.92 -13.58
CA MET A 113 -21.93 4.74 -14.09
C MET A 113 -21.74 3.51 -13.19
N ALA A 114 -20.57 3.34 -12.59
CA ALA A 114 -20.28 2.29 -11.63
C ALA A 114 -20.88 2.54 -10.23
N GLY A 115 -21.54 3.68 -10.02
CA GLY A 115 -22.25 4.00 -8.77
C GLY A 115 -21.43 4.76 -7.73
N PHE A 116 -20.23 5.26 -8.07
CA PHE A 116 -19.43 6.05 -7.15
C PHE A 116 -19.86 7.52 -7.11
N ASP A 117 -19.89 8.13 -5.91
CA ASP A 117 -20.04 9.58 -5.75
C ASP A 117 -18.79 10.28 -6.31
N THR A 118 -18.92 10.87 -7.51
CA THR A 118 -17.81 11.53 -8.21
C THR A 118 -18.24 12.92 -8.66
N LEU A 119 -17.63 13.96 -8.07
CA LEU A 119 -17.77 15.33 -8.55
C LEU A 119 -16.85 15.56 -9.75
N TYR A 120 -17.39 16.26 -10.75
CA TYR A 120 -16.67 16.64 -11.96
C TYR A 120 -17.36 17.82 -12.60
N ARG A 121 -16.55 18.80 -12.98
CA ARG A 121 -16.91 19.93 -13.84
C ARG A 121 -15.73 20.25 -14.75
N ASN A 122 -16.03 20.66 -15.98
CA ASN A 122 -15.01 21.02 -16.97
C ASN A 122 -14.24 22.29 -16.59
N ASP A 123 -14.77 23.10 -15.66
CA ASP A 123 -14.27 24.41 -15.25
C ASP A 123 -13.80 24.44 -13.80
N PHE A 124 -13.55 23.29 -13.18
CA PHE A 124 -12.98 23.25 -11.85
C PHE A 124 -11.56 23.83 -11.85
N ASP A 125 -11.33 24.78 -10.95
CA ASP A 125 -9.99 25.23 -10.64
C ASP A 125 -9.35 24.36 -9.54
N ASP A 126 -8.02 24.33 -9.51
CA ASP A 126 -7.28 23.50 -8.56
C ASP A 126 -7.60 23.82 -7.10
N ARG A 127 -7.92 25.08 -6.77
CA ARG A 127 -8.25 25.49 -5.40
C ARG A 127 -9.62 24.99 -4.98
N GLU A 128 -10.59 25.01 -5.89
CA GLU A 128 -11.94 24.48 -5.67
C GLU A 128 -11.88 22.96 -5.50
N ILE A 129 -11.08 22.25 -6.30
CA ILE A 129 -10.84 20.80 -6.16
C ILE A 129 -10.28 20.48 -4.77
N VAL A 130 -9.24 21.19 -4.33
CA VAL A 130 -8.63 20.98 -3.01
C VAL A 130 -9.60 21.30 -1.88
N ALA A 131 -10.33 22.42 -1.98
CA ALA A 131 -11.32 22.80 -0.97
C ALA A 131 -12.42 21.74 -0.83
N LEU A 132 -12.94 21.21 -1.94
CA LEU A 132 -13.94 20.14 -1.94
C LEU A 132 -13.35 18.83 -1.40
N ALA A 133 -12.11 18.50 -1.76
CA ALA A 133 -11.41 17.32 -1.27
C ALA A 133 -11.27 17.33 0.25
N VAL A 134 -10.85 18.46 0.82
CA VAL A 134 -10.63 18.62 2.26
C VAL A 134 -11.96 18.69 3.02
N ALA A 135 -12.91 19.51 2.55
CA ALA A 135 -14.18 19.72 3.24
C ALA A 135 -15.04 18.46 3.29
N ASP A 136 -15.10 17.72 2.17
CA ASP A 136 -15.94 16.54 2.04
C ASP A 136 -15.15 15.23 2.20
N GLY A 137 -13.85 15.26 2.49
CA GLY A 137 -13.01 14.06 2.52
C GLY A 137 -13.06 13.26 1.21
N ARG A 138 -13.02 13.95 0.06
CA ARG A 138 -13.05 13.33 -1.27
C ARG A 138 -11.63 13.04 -1.76
N ILE A 139 -11.45 11.91 -2.42
CA ILE A 139 -10.22 11.54 -3.10
C ILE A 139 -10.11 12.35 -4.40
N VAL A 140 -9.01 13.09 -4.55
CA VAL A 140 -8.74 13.84 -5.78
C VAL A 140 -8.20 12.89 -6.85
N LEU A 141 -8.86 12.87 -8.00
CA LEU A 141 -8.36 12.23 -9.21
C LEU A 141 -7.82 13.31 -10.14
N THR A 142 -6.53 13.26 -10.43
CA THR A 142 -5.90 14.21 -11.33
C THR A 142 -4.78 13.57 -12.15
N ARG A 143 -4.55 14.08 -13.36
CA ARG A 143 -3.33 13.81 -14.13
C ARG A 143 -2.26 14.89 -13.93
N ASP A 144 -2.61 16.00 -13.29
CA ASP A 144 -1.70 17.10 -13.02
C ASP A 144 -0.85 16.80 -11.79
N ARG A 145 0.46 16.79 -11.99
CA ARG A 145 1.44 16.55 -10.93
C ARG A 145 1.64 17.75 -10.02
N GLU A 146 1.31 18.96 -10.45
CA GLU A 146 1.40 20.15 -9.60
C GLU A 146 0.33 20.15 -8.51
N LEU A 147 -0.86 19.66 -8.83
CA LEU A 147 -1.97 19.52 -7.89
C LEU A 147 -1.63 18.51 -6.77
N LEU A 148 -0.87 17.45 -7.08
CA LEU A 148 -0.35 16.48 -6.09
C LEU A 148 0.71 17.05 -5.12
N LYS A 149 1.29 18.22 -5.41
CA LYS A 149 2.30 18.86 -4.54
C LYS A 149 1.69 19.78 -3.49
N LEU A 150 0.36 19.97 -3.51
CA LEU A 150 -0.34 20.82 -2.57
C LEU A 150 -0.42 20.13 -1.20
N ARG A 151 0.14 20.79 -0.18
CA ARG A 151 0.27 20.27 1.21
C ARG A 151 -1.05 19.95 1.89
N GLU A 152 -2.16 20.45 1.38
CA GLU A 152 -3.50 20.26 1.94
C GLU A 152 -4.13 18.93 1.52
N LEU A 153 -3.57 18.26 0.50
CA LEU A 153 -3.97 16.91 0.10
C LEU A 153 -3.10 15.90 0.85
N THR A 154 -3.75 14.90 1.46
CA THR A 154 -3.11 13.86 2.29
C THR A 154 -3.32 12.47 1.70
#